data_AF-A0A432MQL8-F1
#
_entry.id   AF-A0A432MQL8-F1
#
_cell.length_a   1.000
_cell.length_b   1.000
_cell.length_c   1.000
_cell.angle_alpha   90.00
_cell.angle_beta   90.00
_cell.angle_gamma   90.00
#
_symmetry.space_group_name_H-M   'P 1'
#
loop_
_entity.id
_entity.type
_entity.pdbx_description
1 polymer ?
#
loop_
_entity_poly.entity_id
_entity_poly.type
_entity_poly.pdbx_seq_one_letter_code
_entity_poly.pdbx_strand_id
1 'polypeptide(L)' 'MQIVHRTSHTEKLAFTVRPDAATRKALVAAGWRYNGLHWWRNVNHTAIRKAKDLPALLAPVGQAEAATA' A
#
# COMPACT_ATOMS: atom_id res chain seq x y z
N MET A 1 15.34 3.88 -22.31
CA MET A 1 13.87 4.00 -22.12
C MET A 1 13.55 3.91 -20.63
N GLN A 2 12.78 4.86 -20.11
CA GLN A 2 12.32 4.89 -18.72
C GLN A 2 10.82 4.59 -18.70
N ILE A 3 10.35 3.96 -17.63
CA ILE A 3 8.94 3.65 -17.42
C ILE A 3 8.47 4.34 -16.14
N VAL A 4 7.25 4.89 -16.16
CA VAL A 4 6.59 5.42 -14.96
C VAL A 4 5.72 4.30 -14.42
N HIS A 5 6.02 3.83 -13.21
CA HIS A 5 5.27 2.76 -12.56
C HIS A 5 4.57 3.31 -11.31
N ARG A 6 3.25 3.20 -11.26
CA ARG A 6 2.43 3.55 -10.09
C ARG A 6 1.85 2.29 -9.47
N THR A 7 2.19 2.06 -8.20
CA THR A 7 1.56 1.02 -7.38
C THR A 7 0.54 1.68 -6.46
N SER A 8 -0.67 1.12 -6.41
CA SER A 8 -1.72 1.58 -5.51
C SER A 8 -2.13 0.41 -4.62
N HIS A 9 -2.21 0.64 -3.31
CA HIS A 9 -2.69 -0.37 -2.37
C HIS A 9 -3.56 0.27 -1.29
N THR A 10 -4.44 -0.54 -0.70
CA THR A 10 -5.28 -0.13 0.43
C THR A 10 -4.65 -0.65 1.71
N GLU A 11 -4.27 0.27 2.59
CA GLU A 11 -3.88 -0.07 3.95
C GLU A 11 -5.12 -0.17 4.82
N LYS A 12 -5.16 -1.18 5.71
CA LYS A 12 -6.24 -1.39 6.66
C LYS A 12 -5.64 -1.49 8.06
N LEU A 13 -6.25 -0.79 9.01
CA LEU A 13 -5.84 -0.78 10.42
C LEU A 13 -7.05 -1.06 11.30
N ALA A 14 -7.05 -2.20 11.96
CA ALA A 14 -8.08 -2.58 12.93
C ALA A 14 -7.50 -2.52 14.34
N PHE A 15 -8.29 -2.01 15.29
CA PHE A 15 -7.94 -1.99 16.70
C PHE A 15 -8.80 -3.03 17.42
N THR A 16 -8.22 -3.76 18.37
CA THR A 16 -8.94 -4.73 19.21
C THR A 16 -9.97 -4.06 20.12
N VAL A 17 -9.70 -2.83 20.53
CA VAL A 17 -10.60 -1.96 21.29
C VAL A 17 -10.73 -0.61 20.59
N ARG A 18 -11.81 0.12 20.87
CA ARG A 18 -12.01 1.46 20.28
C ARG A 18 -10.85 2.39 20.70
N PRO A 19 -10.04 2.92 19.76
CA PRO A 19 -8.94 3.82 20.09
C PRO A 19 -9.48 5.11 20.69
N ASP A 20 -8.70 5.76 21.56
CA ASP A 20 -9.12 6.99 22.26
C ASP A 20 -9.34 8.19 21.31
N ALA A 21 -9.87 9.28 21.85
CA ALA A 21 -10.24 10.44 21.05
C ALA A 21 -9.04 11.12 20.37
N ALA A 22 -7.85 11.13 20.98
CA ALA A 22 -6.66 11.74 20.41
C ALA A 22 -6.15 10.89 19.24
N THR A 23 -6.07 9.57 19.40
CA THR A 23 -5.67 8.67 18.31
C THR A 23 -6.62 8.76 17.12
N ARG A 24 -7.94 8.81 17.35
CA ARG A 24 -8.92 8.97 16.25
C ARG A 24 -8.72 10.29 15.51
N LYS A 25 -8.45 11.40 16.21
CA LYS A 25 -8.15 12.69 15.58
C LYS A 25 -6.87 12.62 14.74
N ALA A 26 -5.83 11.97 15.25
CA ALA A 26 -4.57 11.79 14.52
C ALA A 26 -4.77 10.95 13.25
N LEU A 27 -5.59 9.89 13.29
CA LEU A 27 -5.91 9.07 12.13
C LEU A 27 -6.63 9.87 11.05
N VAL A 28 -7.65 10.65 11.41
CA VAL A 28 -8.35 11.54 10.48
C VAL A 28 -7.38 12.56 9.86
N ALA A 29 -6.51 13.18 10.67
CA ALA A 29 -5.50 14.12 10.19
C ALA A 29 -4.50 13.49 9.22
N ALA A 30 -4.15 12.21 9.45
CA ALA A 30 -3.29 11.42 8.56
C ALA A 30 -4.04 10.83 7.34
N GLY A 31 -5.28 11.25 7.08
CA GLY A 31 -6.07 10.87 5.91
C GLY A 31 -6.74 9.50 5.99
N TRP A 32 -6.75 8.87 7.16
CA TRP A 32 -7.47 7.61 7.36
C TRP A 32 -8.98 7.83 7.46
N ARG A 33 -9.73 6.87 6.91
CA ARG A 33 -11.19 6.86 6.93
C ARG A 33 -11.68 5.66 7.72
N TYR A 34 -12.72 5.85 8.53
CA TYR A 34 -13.35 4.77 9.29
C TYR A 34 -14.63 4.31 8.59
N ASN A 35 -14.81 2.99 8.42
CA ASN A 35 -15.99 2.41 7.75
C ASN A 35 -16.93 1.65 8.71
N GLY A 36 -16.73 1.74 10.02
CA GLY A 36 -17.49 0.99 11.04
C GLY A 36 -16.81 -0.29 11.53
N LEU A 37 -15.81 -0.82 10.81
CA LEU A 37 -15.06 -2.00 11.20
C LEU A 37 -13.57 -1.70 11.44
N HIS A 38 -12.94 -1.01 10.48
CA HIS A 38 -11.52 -0.69 10.54
C HIS A 38 -11.25 0.68 9.92
N TRP A 39 -10.06 1.21 10.17
CA TRP A 39 -9.54 2.37 9.47
C TRP A 39 -8.94 1.91 8.15
N TRP A 40 -9.05 2.73 7.12
CA TRP A 40 -8.45 2.45 5.83
C TRP A 40 -7.98 3.73 5.14
N ARG A 41 -6.99 3.59 4.26
CA ARG A 41 -6.58 4.63 3.32
C ARG A 41 -5.99 3.99 2.06
N ASN A 42 -6.07 4.72 0.95
CA ASN A 42 -5.40 4.31 -0.29
C ASN A 42 -4.06 5.03 -0.37
N VAL A 43 -2.98 4.26 -0.51
CA VAL A 43 -1.63 4.76 -0.67
C VAL A 43 -1.20 4.50 -2.11
N ASN A 44 -0.67 5.55 -2.74
CA ASN A 44 -0.15 5.50 -4.09
C ASN A 44 1.34 5.78 -4.03
N HIS A 45 2.13 4.93 -4.66
CA HIS A 45 3.56 5.13 -4.81
C HIS A 45 3.92 5.14 -6.29
N THR A 46 4.48 6.24 -6.75
CA THR A 46 4.91 6.42 -8.14
C THR A 46 6.43 6.43 -8.18
N ALA A 47 7.02 5.56 -8.99
CA ALA A 47 8.46 5.47 -9.18
C ALA A 47 8.82 5.42 -10.67
N ILE A 48 9.89 6.12 -11.04
CA ILE A 48 10.51 5.97 -12.37
C ILE A 48 11.43 4.75 -12.32
N ARG A 49 11.23 3.80 -13.21
CA ARG A 49 12.02 2.56 -13.32
C ARG A 49 12.70 2.48 -14.68
N LYS A 50 13.76 1.65 -14.78
CA LYS A 50 14.43 1.41 -16.06
C LYS A 50 13.60 0.40 -16.84
N ALA A 51 13.60 0.50 -18.17
CA ALA A 51 12.83 -0.44 -19.01
C ALA A 51 13.22 -1.91 -18.80
N LYS A 52 14.47 -2.20 -18.43
CA LYS A 52 14.93 -3.55 -18.11
C LYS A 52 14.23 -4.20 -16.91
N ASP A 53 13.62 -3.40 -16.04
CA ASP A 53 12.91 -3.87 -14.84
C ASP A 53 11.45 -4.26 -15.15
N LEU A 54 10.96 -3.98 -16.37
CA LEU A 54 9.57 -4.23 -16.77
C LEU A 54 9.12 -5.68 -16.60
N PRO A 55 9.91 -6.72 -16.97
CA PRO A 55 9.47 -8.11 -16.78
C PRO A 55 9.19 -8.45 -15.31
N ALA A 56 10.01 -7.92 -14.38
CA ALA A 56 9.82 -8.14 -12.95
C ALA A 56 8.58 -7.43 -12.39
N LEU A 57 8.20 -6.28 -12.96
CA LEU A 57 6.99 -5.55 -12.58
C LEU A 57 5.70 -6.23 -13.06
N LEU A 58 5.78 -6.96 -14.17
CA LEU A 58 4.65 -7.71 -14.74
C LEU A 58 4.53 -9.12 -14.17
N ALA A 59 5.52 -9.59 -13.42
CA ALA A 59 5.50 -10.92 -12.81
C ALA A 59 4.34 -11.01 -11.80
N PRO A 60 3.61 -12.15 -11.77
CA PRO A 60 2.53 -12.35 -10.81
C PRO A 60 3.06 -12.30 -9.38
N VAL A 61 2.32 -11.60 -8.52
CA VAL A 61 2.65 -11.46 -7.09
C VAL A 61 2.65 -12.86 -6.45
N GLY A 62 3.82 -13.34 -6.04
CA GLY A 62 4.00 -14.64 -5.39
C GLY A 62 5.02 -15.61 -6.04
N GLN A 63 5.63 -15.27 -7.18
CA GLN A 63 6.63 -16.14 -7.84
C GLN A 63 8.09 -15.65 -7.73
N ALA A 64 8.35 -14.51 -7.09
CA ALA A 64 9.71 -13.97 -6.96
C ALA A 64 10.66 -14.85 -6.11
N GLU A 65 10.14 -15.82 -5.35
CA GLU A 65 10.94 -16.69 -4.49
C GLU A 65 11.45 -17.97 -5.19
N ALA A 66 10.99 -18.27 -6.41
CA ALA A 66 11.34 -19.51 -7.11
C ALA A 66 12.59 -19.44 -8.00
N ALA A 67 13.26 -18.28 -8.10
CA ALA A 67 14.40 -18.07 -9.01
C ALA A 67 15.78 -18.22 -8.34
N THR A 68 15.83 -18.75 -7.11
CA THR A 68 17.08 -19.13 -6.44
C THR A 68 16.96 -20.57 -5.94
N ALA A 69 17.27 -21.50 -6.85
CA ALA A 69 17.58 -22.89 -6.55
C ALA A 69 18.87 -23.26 -7.31
#